data_AF-A0A2D4SR64-F1
#
_entry.id   AF-A0A2D4SR64-F1
#
_cell.length_a   1.000
_cell.length_b   1.000
_cell.length_c   1.000
_cell.angle_alpha   90.00
_cell.angle_beta   90.00
_cell.angle_gamma   90.00
#
_symmetry.space_group_name_H-M   'P 1'
#
loop_
_entity.id
_entity.type
_entity.pdbx_description
1 polymer ?
#
loop_
_entity_poly.entity_id
_entity_poly.type
_entity_poly.pdbx_seq_one_letter_code
_entity_poly.pdbx_strand_id
1 'polypeptide(L)'
;MAYSQDSIKELRRHRLKYVFSMFFVQKIIWADEIAEPEELAYVQEHFPSSVLHALDLIDPQTFPPLLEEALTILPTELSEAEKLQVIGLCFGAAASTGTVNPGEVAILQVAAEKLNLSNDLLFEYIQELLY
;
A
#
# COMPACT_ATOMS: atom_id res chain seq x y z
N MET A 1 5.22 -11.54 -28.19
CA MET A 1 4.07 -10.62 -28.34
C MET A 1 4.52 -9.26 -27.85
N ALA A 2 4.42 -8.20 -28.67
CA ALA A 2 4.77 -6.85 -28.23
C ALA A 2 3.58 -6.24 -27.47
N TYR A 3 3.81 -5.78 -26.24
CA TYR A 3 2.79 -5.08 -25.45
C TYR A 3 2.50 -3.70 -26.07
N SER A 4 1.26 -3.22 -25.98
CA SER A 4 0.94 -1.84 -26.35
C SER A 4 1.60 -0.87 -25.35
N GLN A 5 1.84 0.38 -25.77
CA GLN A 5 2.38 1.41 -24.86
C GLN A 5 1.47 1.64 -23.64
N ASP A 6 0.16 1.48 -23.81
CA ASP A 6 -0.81 1.62 -22.72
C ASP A 6 -0.68 0.48 -21.71
N SER A 7 -0.52 -0.77 -22.18
CA SER A 7 -0.29 -1.91 -21.29
C SER A 7 1.00 -1.79 -20.47
N ILE A 8 2.05 -1.19 -21.05
CA ILE A 8 3.31 -0.95 -20.32
C ILE A 8 3.10 0.11 -19.22
N LYS A 9 2.34 1.17 -19.51
CA LYS A 9 2.02 2.22 -18.51
C LYS A 9 1.15 1.67 -17.38
N GLU A 10 0.12 0.90 -17.70
CA GLU A 10 -0.75 0.26 -16.71
C GLU A 10 0.04 -0.69 -15.82
N LEU A 11 0.90 -1.53 -16.41
CA LEU A 11 1.76 -2.43 -15.65
C LEU A 11 2.68 -1.65 -14.70
N ARG A 12 3.34 -0.60 -15.19
CA ARG A 12 4.20 0.25 -14.35
C ARG A 12 3.40 0.86 -13.19
N ARG A 13 2.23 1.43 -13.48
CA ARG A 13 1.35 2.02 -12.45
C ARG A 13 0.97 0.99 -11.38
N HIS A 14 0.62 -0.22 -11.79
CA HIS A 14 0.34 -1.32 -10.88
C HIS A 14 1.56 -1.70 -10.03
N ARG A 15 2.76 -1.80 -10.62
CA ARG A 15 4.00 -2.04 -9.85
C ARG A 15 4.22 -0.98 -8.78
N LEU A 16 4.07 0.31 -9.14
CA LEU A 16 4.25 1.41 -8.20
C LEU A 16 3.23 1.37 -7.05
N LYS A 17 1.94 1.17 -7.36
CA LYS A 17 0.90 1.00 -6.32
C LYS A 17 1.24 -0.16 -5.38
N TYR A 18 1.69 -1.27 -5.93
CA TYR A 18 2.01 -2.47 -5.16
C TYR A 18 3.20 -2.26 -4.23
N VAL A 19 4.29 -1.67 -4.73
CA VAL A 19 5.49 -1.35 -3.94
C VAL A 19 5.18 -0.36 -2.82
N PHE A 20 4.45 0.71 -3.12
CA PHE A 20 4.01 1.69 -2.13
C PHE A 20 3.20 1.00 -1.01
N SER A 21 2.20 0.21 -1.41
CA SER A 21 1.31 -0.41 -0.43
C SER A 21 2.04 -1.45 0.42
N MET A 22 2.90 -2.28 -0.19
CA MET A 22 3.68 -3.27 0.54
C MET A 22 4.63 -2.62 1.55
N PHE A 23 5.26 -1.49 1.20
CA PHE A 23 6.13 -0.76 2.12
C PHE A 23 5.37 -0.26 3.37
N PHE A 24 4.20 0.35 3.18
CA PHE A 24 3.42 0.86 4.30
C PHE A 24 2.74 -0.24 5.11
N VAL A 25 2.25 -1.31 4.47
CA VAL A 25 1.73 -2.48 5.18
C VAL A 25 2.81 -3.12 6.04
N GLN A 26 4.03 -3.31 5.52
CA GLN A 26 5.14 -3.82 6.33
C GLN A 26 5.42 -2.91 7.53
N LYS A 27 5.46 -1.59 7.33
CA LYS A 27 5.67 -0.66 8.44
C LYS A 27 4.60 -0.77 9.53
N ILE A 28 3.34 -0.95 9.13
CA ILE A 28 2.20 -1.12 10.04
C ILE A 28 2.40 -2.37 10.88
N ILE A 29 2.62 -3.51 10.23
CA ILE A 29 2.81 -4.82 10.90
C ILE A 29 4.03 -4.83 11.81
N TRP A 30 5.07 -4.08 11.46
CA TRP A 30 6.29 -3.99 12.28
C TRP A 30 6.26 -2.83 13.28
N ALA A 31 5.12 -2.15 13.48
CA ALA A 31 5.04 -0.97 14.34
C ALA A 31 5.27 -1.28 15.83
N ASP A 32 4.94 -2.49 16.27
CA ASP A 32 5.09 -2.98 17.64
C ASP A 32 6.13 -4.10 17.79
N GLU A 33 6.93 -4.33 16.74
CA GLU A 33 7.98 -5.37 16.64
C GLU A 33 7.46 -6.82 16.68
N ILE A 34 6.15 -7.07 16.66
CA ILE A 34 5.56 -8.41 16.73
C ILE A 34 4.54 -8.59 15.61
N ALA A 35 4.88 -9.41 14.60
CA ALA A 35 3.91 -9.78 13.57
C ALA A 35 2.99 -10.91 14.07
N GLU A 36 1.70 -10.62 14.23
CA GLU A 36 0.67 -11.58 14.59
C GLU A 36 0.30 -12.52 13.40
N PRO A 37 -0.19 -13.75 13.66
CA PRO A 37 -0.58 -14.67 12.60
C PRO A 37 -1.59 -14.09 11.60
N GLU A 38 -2.53 -13.28 12.08
CA GLU A 38 -3.57 -12.59 11.32
C GLU A 38 -2.97 -11.56 10.35
N GLU A 39 -1.95 -10.81 10.78
CA GLU A 39 -1.22 -9.86 9.93
C GLU A 39 -0.41 -10.57 8.86
N LEU A 40 0.24 -11.67 9.22
CA LEU A 40 0.96 -12.50 8.26
C LEU A 40 0.01 -13.10 7.22
N ALA A 41 -1.17 -13.56 7.64
CA ALA A 41 -2.21 -14.03 6.74
C ALA A 41 -2.70 -12.91 5.80
N TYR A 42 -2.90 -11.70 6.34
CA TYR A 42 -3.27 -10.52 5.56
C TYR A 42 -2.24 -10.22 4.45
N VAL A 43 -0.95 -10.27 4.79
CA VAL A 43 0.14 -10.08 3.81
C VAL A 43 0.12 -11.15 2.74
N GLN A 44 -0.07 -12.41 3.10
CA GLN A 44 -0.09 -13.51 2.13
C GLN A 44 -1.29 -13.42 1.18
N GLU A 45 -2.45 -12.99 1.68
CA GLU A 45 -3.66 -12.80 0.88
C GLU A 45 -3.52 -11.65 -0.13
N HIS A 46 -3.00 -10.50 0.33
CA HIS A 46 -2.96 -9.28 -0.48
C HIS A 46 -1.67 -9.12 -1.28
N PHE A 47 -0.59 -9.77 -0.86
CA PHE A 47 0.70 -9.75 -1.53
C PHE A 47 1.22 -11.15 -1.89
N PRO A 48 0.45 -11.98 -2.61
CA PRO A 48 0.83 -13.35 -2.91
C PRO A 48 2.09 -13.41 -3.79
N SER A 49 2.95 -14.41 -3.55
CA SER A 49 4.23 -14.55 -4.26
C SER A 49 4.06 -14.61 -5.78
N SER A 50 2.96 -15.20 -6.28
CA SER A 50 2.65 -15.23 -7.72
C SER A 50 2.54 -13.84 -8.34
N VAL A 51 1.95 -12.88 -7.62
CA VAL A 51 1.84 -11.49 -8.08
C VAL A 51 3.18 -10.77 -7.96
N LEU A 52 3.94 -11.00 -6.89
CA LEU A 52 5.31 -10.49 -6.77
C LEU A 52 6.21 -10.95 -7.93
N HIS A 53 6.09 -12.21 -8.34
CA HIS A 53 6.78 -12.74 -9.52
C HIS A 53 6.32 -12.06 -10.80
N ALA A 54 5.00 -11.92 -11.01
CA ALA A 54 4.45 -11.29 -12.21
C ALA A 54 4.82 -9.81 -12.34
N LEU A 55 5.00 -9.12 -11.21
CA LEU A 55 5.39 -7.71 -11.13
C LEU A 55 6.90 -7.49 -11.05
N ASP A 56 7.71 -8.56 -11.07
CA ASP A 56 9.17 -8.47 -10.95
C ASP A 56 9.57 -7.68 -9.70
N LEU A 57 9.02 -8.09 -8.55
CA LEU A 57 9.22 -7.48 -7.22
C LEU A 57 9.88 -8.44 -6.22
N ILE A 58 10.43 -9.55 -6.70
CA ILE A 58 11.11 -10.55 -5.88
C ILE A 58 12.59 -10.22 -5.61
N ASP A 59 13.19 -9.35 -6.43
CA ASP A 59 14.57 -8.92 -6.26
C ASP A 59 14.62 -7.74 -5.26
N PRO A 60 15.32 -7.90 -4.11
CA PRO A 60 15.46 -6.84 -3.12
C PRO A 60 16.11 -5.56 -3.66
N GLN A 61 16.91 -5.64 -4.73
CA GLN A 61 17.53 -4.46 -5.35
C GLN A 61 16.56 -3.64 -6.20
N THR A 62 15.48 -4.27 -6.66
CA THR A 62 14.45 -3.62 -7.49
C THR A 62 13.49 -2.77 -6.65
N PHE A 63 13.30 -3.13 -5.37
CA PHE A 63 12.30 -2.49 -4.52
C PHE A 63 12.61 -1.02 -4.17
N PRO A 64 13.81 -0.65 -3.67
CA PRO A 64 14.11 0.74 -3.31
C PRO A 64 13.90 1.77 -4.42
N PRO A 65 14.43 1.59 -5.66
CA PRO A 65 14.23 2.59 -6.71
C PRO A 65 12.76 2.71 -7.14
N LEU A 66 12.01 1.60 -7.15
CA LEU A 66 10.58 1.64 -7.44
C LEU A 66 9.77 2.33 -6.33
N LEU A 67 10.20 2.20 -5.06
CA LEU A 67 9.55 2.88 -3.96
C LEU A 67 9.77 4.39 -4.04
N GLU A 68 11.00 4.84 -4.31
CA GLU A 68 11.30 6.25 -4.54
C GLU A 68 10.46 6.83 -5.69
N GLU A 69 10.36 6.08 -6.79
CA GLU A 69 9.51 6.42 -7.92
C GLU A 69 8.03 6.48 -7.52
N ALA A 70 7.53 5.50 -6.78
CA ALA A 70 6.14 5.45 -6.33
C ALA A 70 5.77 6.63 -5.43
N LEU A 71 6.64 6.98 -4.47
CA LEU A 71 6.49 8.12 -3.58
C LEU A 71 6.46 9.46 -4.32
N THR A 72 7.10 9.54 -5.48
CA THR A 72 7.16 10.75 -6.31
C THR A 72 5.97 10.86 -7.26
N ILE A 73 5.56 9.73 -7.85
CA ILE A 73 4.68 9.71 -9.03
C ILE A 73 3.22 9.49 -8.65
N LEU A 74 2.93 8.51 -7.79
CA LEU A 74 1.56 8.16 -7.41
C LEU A 74 0.73 9.34 -6.87
N PRO A 75 1.29 10.31 -6.13
CA PRO A 75 0.49 11.42 -5.59
C PRO A 75 -0.13 12.31 -6.67
N THR A 76 0.44 12.30 -7.88
CA THR A 76 -0.04 13.07 -9.03
C THR A 76 -0.71 12.22 -10.10
N GLU A 77 -0.36 10.93 -10.23
CA GLU A 77 -0.94 10.01 -11.23
C GLU A 77 -2.21 9.26 -10.75
N LEU A 78 -2.45 9.17 -9.44
CA LEU A 78 -3.65 8.54 -8.92
C LEU A 78 -4.80 9.55 -8.76
N SER A 79 -6.00 9.13 -9.12
CA SER A 79 -7.22 9.82 -8.67
C SER A 79 -7.36 9.70 -7.15
N GLU A 80 -8.14 10.58 -6.53
CA GLU A 80 -8.42 10.54 -5.10
C GLU A 80 -8.96 9.18 -4.65
N ALA A 81 -9.94 8.62 -5.39
CA ALA A 81 -10.50 7.31 -5.11
C ALA A 81 -9.45 6.19 -5.13
N GLU A 82 -8.51 6.23 -6.07
CA GLU A 82 -7.44 5.22 -6.16
C GLU A 82 -6.41 5.36 -5.03
N LYS A 83 -6.16 6.59 -4.55
CA LYS A 83 -5.33 6.83 -3.37
C LYS A 83 -6.02 6.28 -2.12
N LEU A 84 -7.32 6.53 -1.96
CA LEU A 84 -8.11 5.98 -0.87
C LEU A 84 -8.13 4.46 -0.87
N GLN A 85 -8.21 3.81 -2.05
CA GLN A 85 -8.07 2.35 -2.15
C GLN A 85 -6.71 1.83 -1.64
N VAL A 86 -5.62 2.54 -1.95
CA VAL A 86 -4.28 2.19 -1.43
C VAL A 86 -4.22 2.36 0.08
N ILE A 87 -4.83 3.42 0.62
CA ILE A 87 -4.96 3.63 2.06
C ILE A 87 -5.84 2.56 2.71
N GLY A 88 -6.94 2.15 2.08
CA GLY A 88 -7.81 1.09 2.56
C GLY A 88 -7.08 -0.24 2.73
N LEU A 89 -6.14 -0.56 1.82
CA LEU A 89 -5.26 -1.72 1.97
C LEU A 89 -4.33 -1.59 3.19
N CYS A 90 -3.77 -0.39 3.43
CA CYS A 90 -2.94 -0.15 4.60
C CYS A 90 -3.78 -0.26 5.89
N PHE A 91 -4.99 0.29 5.89
CA PHE A 91 -5.91 0.22 7.03
C PHE A 91 -6.35 -1.21 7.32
N GLY A 92 -6.60 -2.01 6.28
CA GLY A 92 -6.93 -3.42 6.42
C GLY A 92 -5.83 -4.21 7.13
N ALA A 93 -4.55 -3.89 6.88
CA ALA A 93 -3.44 -4.49 7.62
C ALA A 93 -3.49 -4.10 9.10
N ALA A 94 -3.65 -2.81 9.40
CA ALA A 94 -3.72 -2.31 10.78
C ALA A 94 -4.92 -2.89 11.56
N ALA A 95 -6.06 -3.08 10.88
CA ALA A 95 -7.26 -3.62 11.48
C ALA A 95 -7.31 -5.17 11.53
N SER A 96 -6.30 -5.86 10.98
CA SER A 96 -6.35 -7.32 10.80
C SER A 96 -6.35 -8.11 12.11
N THR A 97 -5.79 -7.55 13.18
CA THR A 97 -5.82 -8.09 14.55
C THR A 97 -7.08 -7.69 15.33
N GLY A 98 -7.95 -6.88 14.73
CA GLY A 98 -9.20 -6.38 15.34
C GLY A 98 -9.04 -5.11 16.18
N THR A 99 -7.82 -4.62 16.38
CA THR A 99 -7.57 -3.33 17.05
C THR A 99 -6.50 -2.55 16.31
N VAL A 100 -6.70 -1.24 16.15
CA VAL A 100 -5.71 -0.34 15.56
C VAL A 100 -5.01 0.45 16.65
N ASN A 101 -3.68 0.38 16.73
CA ASN A 101 -2.90 1.08 17.74
C ASN A 101 -2.43 2.49 17.25
N PRO A 102 -2.03 3.40 18.16
CA PRO A 102 -1.61 4.75 17.77
C PRO A 102 -0.41 4.81 16.81
N GLY A 103 0.50 3.83 16.87
CA GLY A 103 1.65 3.73 15.97
C GLY A 103 1.23 3.43 14.52
N GLU A 104 0.30 2.51 14.35
CA GLU A 104 -0.29 2.19 13.05
C GLU A 104 -1.07 3.37 12.47
N VAL A 105 -1.85 4.09 13.32
CA VAL A 105 -2.53 5.34 12.90
C VAL A 105 -1.52 6.37 12.40
N ALA A 106 -0.40 6.55 13.10
CA ALA A 106 0.64 7.48 12.67
C ALA A 106 1.23 7.07 11.30
N ILE A 107 1.41 5.78 11.06
CA ILE A 107 1.90 5.27 9.76
C ILE A 107 0.87 5.48 8.66
N LEU A 108 -0.43 5.25 8.93
CA LEU A 108 -1.52 5.53 8.00
C LEU A 108 -1.58 7.00 7.61
N GLN A 109 -1.43 7.91 8.58
CA GLN A 109 -1.35 9.35 8.32
C GLN A 109 -0.16 9.70 7.43
N VAL A 110 1.02 9.11 7.67
CA VAL A 110 2.19 9.31 6.80
C VAL A 110 1.93 8.76 5.40
N ALA A 111 1.30 7.60 5.25
CA ALA A 111 0.94 7.06 3.94
C ALA A 111 -0.01 8.00 3.17
N ALA A 112 -1.04 8.52 3.87
CA ALA A 112 -2.00 9.48 3.31
C ALA A 112 -1.32 10.78 2.89
N GLU A 113 -0.45 11.34 3.74
CA GLU A 113 0.35 12.53 3.45
C GLU A 113 1.21 12.30 2.20
N LYS A 114 1.88 11.13 2.10
CA LYS A 114 2.68 10.81 0.92
C LYS A 114 1.86 10.73 -0.35
N LEU A 115 0.56 10.43 -0.30
CA LEU A 115 -0.35 10.45 -1.45
C LEU A 115 -1.03 11.81 -1.67
N ASN A 116 -0.67 12.85 -0.91
CA ASN A 116 -1.35 14.15 -0.89
C ASN A 116 -2.84 14.04 -0.53
N LEU A 117 -3.19 13.18 0.41
CA LEU A 117 -4.52 13.13 1.03
C LEU A 117 -4.51 13.92 2.34
N SER A 118 -5.61 14.62 2.64
CA SER A 118 -5.76 15.29 3.92
C SER A 118 -6.13 14.29 5.02
N ASN A 119 -5.80 14.61 6.27
CA ASN A 119 -6.21 13.81 7.41
C ASN A 119 -7.73 13.76 7.56
N ASP A 120 -8.44 14.85 7.27
CA ASP A 120 -9.90 14.90 7.32
C ASP A 120 -10.52 13.85 6.39
N LEU A 121 -10.04 13.80 5.13
CA LEU A 121 -10.48 12.83 4.14
C LEU A 121 -10.09 11.39 4.52
N LEU A 122 -8.89 11.19 5.07
CA LEU A 122 -8.46 9.90 5.60
C LEU A 122 -9.42 9.38 6.69
N PHE A 123 -9.77 10.23 7.66
CA PHE A 123 -10.63 9.83 8.77
C PHE A 123 -12.07 9.61 8.34
N GLU A 124 -12.60 10.45 7.44
CA GLU A 124 -13.91 10.23 6.83
C GLU A 124 -13.96 8.87 6.14
N TYR A 125 -12.97 8.57 5.30
CA TYR A 125 -12.89 7.30 4.59
C TYR A 125 -12.75 6.08 5.53
N ILE A 126 -11.93 6.17 6.58
CA ILE A 126 -11.80 5.10 7.57
C ILE A 126 -13.14 4.87 8.29
N GLN A 127 -13.87 5.93 8.61
CA GLN A 127 -15.20 5.78 9.22
C GLN A 127 -16.15 5.04 8.28
N GLU A 128 -16.15 5.35 6.99
CA GLU A 128 -16.98 4.64 5.99
C GLU A 128 -16.66 3.14 5.91
N LEU A 129 -15.39 2.74 6.09
CA LEU A 129 -15.00 1.32 6.08
C LEU A 129 -15.50 0.52 7.30
N LEU A 130 -15.93 1.20 8.36
CA LEU A 130 -16.39 0.58 9.60
C LEU A 130 -17.92 0.44 9.70
N TYR A 131 -18.67 0.96 8.73
CA TYR A 131 -20.14 0.92 8.66
C TYR A 131 -20.64 0.04 7.51
#